data_AF-A0A0B7H3B4-F1
#
_entry.id   AF-A0A0B7H3B4-F1
#
_cell.length_a   1.000
_cell.length_b   1.000
_cell.length_c   1.000
_cell.angle_alpha   90.00
_cell.angle_beta   90.00
_cell.angle_gamma   90.00
#
_symmetry.space_group_name_H-M   'P 1'
#
loop_
_entity.id
_entity.type
_entity.pdbx_description
1 polymer ?
#
loop_
_entity_poly.entity_id
_entity_poly.type
_entity_poly.pdbx_seq_one_letter_code
_entity_poly.pdbx_strand_id
1 'polypeptide(L)'
;MMPILLWFILLRLKKTKDLIRNLNWKNIERFKIRKITNLGVPSGMQMVFEVGIFTAAIWISGVLGKNPQAANQVALNLSSMTFMVASGLSVAAMIRVGNQRGLRDFANLRRIALSVFLLVFFTQTCFASFFALFRHWLPTLYLDMNDIVNQSDNLEVISEAAKLLLIAAIFQISDGLQVAALGALRGLQDVKKPMYITFVAYWVISFPISYILGLHTPLGGMGIWIGLLLGLTIAAIWLLWRFHKITLKMINN
;
A
#
# COMPACT_ATOMS: atom_id res chain seq x y z
N MET A 1 12.39 -19.35 -3.21
CA MET A 1 13.07 -19.48 -4.53
C MET A 1 14.08 -18.36 -4.78
N MET A 2 13.70 -17.07 -4.66
CA MET A 2 14.61 -15.91 -4.83
C MET A 2 15.91 -15.90 -3.98
N PRO A 3 15.93 -16.31 -2.68
CA PRO A 3 17.15 -16.25 -1.86
C PRO A 3 18.24 -17.23 -2.33
N ILE A 4 17.84 -18.40 -2.82
CA ILE A 4 18.73 -19.46 -3.31
C ILE A 4 19.37 -19.03 -4.63
N LEU A 5 18.61 -18.34 -5.47
CA LEU A 5 19.07 -17.82 -6.76
C LEU A 5 20.05 -16.65 -6.58
N LEU A 6 19.76 -15.75 -5.64
CA LEU A 6 20.69 -14.68 -5.21
C LEU A 6 21.99 -15.24 -4.65
N TRP A 7 21.90 -16.28 -3.80
CA TRP A 7 23.07 -16.98 -3.27
C TRP A 7 23.95 -17.58 -4.39
N PHE A 8 23.31 -18.18 -5.40
CA PHE A 8 23.99 -18.78 -6.55
C PHE A 8 24.67 -17.72 -7.46
N ILE A 9 24.03 -16.58 -7.67
CA ILE A 9 24.57 -15.45 -8.44
C ILE A 9 25.74 -14.78 -7.71
N LEU A 10 25.63 -14.60 -6.38
CA LEU A 10 26.68 -13.99 -5.55
C LEU A 10 27.97 -14.82 -5.54
N LEU A 11 27.89 -16.16 -5.67
CA LEU A 11 29.06 -17.04 -5.78
C LEU A 11 29.78 -16.96 -7.13
N ARG A 12 29.12 -16.48 -8.20
CA ARG A 12 29.70 -16.36 -9.55
C ARG A 12 30.40 -15.02 -9.82
N LEU A 13 30.19 -14.00 -9.00
CA LEU A 13 30.79 -12.67 -9.19
C LEU A 13 32.15 -12.57 -8.49
N LYS A 14 33.24 -12.36 -9.26
CA LYS A 14 34.63 -12.22 -8.75
C LYS A 14 34.76 -11.16 -7.64
N LYS A 15 34.05 -10.01 -7.74
CA LYS A 15 34.04 -8.95 -6.71
C LYS A 15 33.40 -9.36 -5.38
N THR A 16 32.45 -10.30 -5.42
CA THR A 16 31.71 -10.77 -4.23
C THR A 16 32.41 -11.97 -3.59
N LYS A 17 33.17 -12.74 -4.37
CA LYS A 17 33.89 -13.94 -3.90
C LYS A 17 34.94 -13.62 -2.84
N ASP A 18 35.65 -12.49 -2.96
CA ASP A 18 36.60 -12.03 -1.92
C ASP A 18 35.88 -11.52 -0.67
N LEU A 19 34.71 -10.88 -0.82
CA LEU A 19 33.87 -10.45 0.30
C LEU A 19 33.33 -11.68 1.06
N ILE A 20 32.88 -12.72 0.35
CA ILE A 20 32.33 -13.96 0.92
C ILE A 20 33.42 -14.83 1.55
N ARG A 21 34.63 -14.86 0.99
CA ARG A 21 35.77 -15.60 1.55
C ARG A 21 36.28 -14.98 2.87
N ASN A 22 36.12 -13.67 3.04
CA ASN A 22 36.40 -12.95 4.28
C ASN A 22 35.17 -12.79 5.20
N LEU A 23 34.03 -13.41 4.89
CA LEU A 23 32.90 -13.48 5.82
C LEU A 23 33.26 -14.47 6.93
N ASN A 24 33.89 -13.95 7.97
CA ASN A 24 34.07 -14.66 9.22
C ASN A 24 32.67 -14.85 9.86
N TRP A 25 32.01 -15.97 9.58
CA TRP A 25 30.65 -16.29 10.04
C TRP A 25 30.48 -16.19 11.56
N LYS A 26 31.60 -16.37 12.31
CA LYS A 26 31.67 -16.20 13.77
C LYS A 26 31.61 -14.74 14.23
N ASN A 27 31.97 -13.78 13.38
CA ASN A 27 32.00 -12.35 13.70
C ASN A 27 30.78 -11.59 13.15
N ILE A 28 29.73 -12.31 12.73
CA ILE A 28 28.41 -11.70 12.55
C ILE A 28 27.91 -11.33 13.95
N GLU A 29 28.27 -10.12 14.38
CA GLU A 29 27.83 -9.55 15.64
C GLU A 29 26.31 -9.72 15.76
N ARG A 30 25.85 -10.49 16.75
CA ARG A 30 24.42 -10.67 17.07
C ARG A 30 23.67 -9.33 17.11
N PHE A 31 24.38 -8.25 17.44
CA PHE A 31 23.89 -6.88 17.40
C PHE A 31 23.40 -6.42 16.02
N LYS A 32 24.14 -6.72 14.93
CA LYS A 32 23.76 -6.33 13.55
C LYS A 32 22.56 -7.14 13.06
N ILE A 33 22.53 -8.46 13.34
CA ILE A 33 21.36 -9.31 13.05
C ILE A 33 20.13 -8.80 13.82
N ARG A 34 20.28 -8.48 15.12
CA ARG A 34 19.19 -7.98 15.95
C ARG A 34 18.66 -6.63 15.48
N LYS A 35 19.52 -5.77 14.93
CA LYS A 35 19.13 -4.48 14.35
C LYS A 35 18.34 -4.64 13.04
N ILE A 36 18.80 -5.53 12.15
CA ILE A 36 18.11 -5.83 10.89
C ILE A 36 16.77 -6.49 11.15
N THR A 37 16.70 -7.48 12.05
CA THR A 37 15.45 -8.16 12.41
C THR A 37 14.46 -7.22 13.09
N ASN A 38 14.90 -6.33 13.99
CA ASN A 38 14.02 -5.32 14.59
C ASN A 38 13.46 -4.30 13.59
N LEU A 39 14.05 -4.15 12.41
CA LEU A 39 13.56 -3.25 11.36
C LEU A 39 12.72 -4.03 10.32
N GLY A 40 13.21 -5.19 9.90
CA GLY A 40 12.59 -6.04 8.91
C GLY A 40 11.32 -6.72 9.40
N VAL A 41 11.28 -7.22 10.65
CA VAL A 41 10.09 -7.90 11.19
C VAL A 41 8.90 -6.94 11.26
N PRO A 42 9.00 -5.72 11.84
CA PRO A 42 7.87 -4.80 11.84
C PRO A 42 7.45 -4.34 10.45
N SER A 43 8.40 -4.14 9.53
CA SER A 43 8.08 -3.77 8.15
C SER A 43 7.38 -4.90 7.40
N GLY A 44 7.77 -6.16 7.64
CA GLY A 44 7.11 -7.34 7.08
C GLY A 44 5.72 -7.53 7.65
N MET A 45 5.55 -7.36 8.97
CA MET A 45 4.23 -7.43 9.61
C MET A 45 3.25 -6.39 9.06
N GLN A 46 3.71 -5.15 8.81
CA GLN A 46 2.88 -4.13 8.16
C GLN A 46 2.33 -4.62 6.81
N MET A 47 3.20 -5.19 5.97
CA MET A 47 2.83 -5.67 4.65
C MET A 47 1.89 -6.87 4.72
N VAL A 48 2.07 -7.76 5.71
CA VAL A 48 1.13 -8.86 5.98
C VAL A 48 -0.23 -8.34 6.41
N PHE A 49 -0.29 -7.30 7.25
CA PHE A 49 -1.58 -6.71 7.65
C PHE A 49 -2.30 -6.03 6.49
N GLU A 50 -1.55 -5.37 5.61
CA GLU A 50 -2.07 -4.73 4.39
C GLU A 50 -2.63 -5.77 3.42
N VAL A 51 -1.83 -6.77 3.03
CA VAL A 51 -2.29 -7.85 2.14
C VAL A 51 -3.41 -8.67 2.78
N GLY A 52 -3.37 -8.85 4.10
CA GLY A 52 -4.38 -9.59 4.86
C GLY A 52 -5.75 -8.92 4.78
N ILE A 53 -5.83 -7.59 4.95
CA ILE A 53 -7.12 -6.90 4.89
C ILE A 53 -7.72 -6.90 3.48
N PHE A 54 -6.89 -6.78 2.43
CA PHE A 54 -7.35 -6.93 1.05
C PHE A 54 -7.86 -8.36 0.77
N THR A 55 -7.14 -9.37 1.24
CA THR A 55 -7.55 -10.77 1.07
C THR A 55 -8.87 -11.06 1.79
N ALA A 56 -9.03 -10.54 3.01
CA ALA A 56 -10.29 -10.64 3.76
C ALA A 56 -11.44 -9.94 3.02
N ALA A 57 -11.22 -8.74 2.47
CA ALA A 57 -12.20 -8.02 1.68
C ALA A 57 -12.62 -8.80 0.42
N ILE A 58 -11.68 -9.43 -0.29
CA ILE A 58 -11.96 -10.30 -1.44
C ILE A 58 -12.83 -11.50 -1.03
N TRP A 59 -12.53 -12.12 0.12
CA TRP A 59 -13.32 -13.23 0.65
C TRP A 59 -14.77 -12.83 0.97
N ILE A 60 -14.96 -11.69 1.64
CA ILE A 60 -16.32 -11.17 1.94
C ILE A 60 -17.05 -10.85 0.62
N SER A 61 -16.35 -10.27 -0.36
CA SER A 61 -16.92 -10.03 -1.68
C SER A 61 -17.31 -11.32 -2.41
N GLY A 62 -16.62 -12.44 -2.18
CA GLY A 62 -16.95 -13.73 -2.79
C GLY A 62 -18.26 -14.32 -2.28
N VAL A 63 -18.65 -13.99 -1.05
CA VAL A 63 -19.92 -14.43 -0.45
C VAL A 63 -21.13 -13.69 -1.06
N LEU A 64 -20.90 -12.48 -1.61
CA LEU A 64 -21.95 -11.64 -2.20
C LEU A 64 -22.39 -12.05 -3.62
N GLY A 65 -21.68 -12.99 -4.27
CA GLY A 65 -22.05 -13.55 -5.58
C GLY A 65 -21.04 -13.27 -6.70
N LYS A 66 -21.28 -13.90 -7.87
CA LYS A 66 -20.36 -13.90 -9.03
C LYS A 66 -20.16 -12.52 -9.65
N ASN A 67 -21.24 -11.75 -9.84
CA ASN A 67 -21.22 -10.42 -10.45
C ASN A 67 -20.44 -9.37 -9.63
N PRO A 68 -20.70 -9.18 -8.32
CA PRO A 68 -19.90 -8.26 -7.50
C PRO A 68 -18.45 -8.73 -7.33
N GLN A 69 -18.18 -10.03 -7.33
CA GLN A 69 -16.80 -10.54 -7.25
C GLN A 69 -15.99 -10.21 -8.53
N ALA A 70 -16.60 -10.33 -9.72
CA ALA A 70 -15.96 -9.93 -10.97
C ALA A 70 -15.66 -8.43 -10.99
N ALA A 71 -16.61 -7.59 -10.58
CA ALA A 71 -16.41 -6.13 -10.49
C ALA A 71 -15.26 -5.77 -9.51
N ASN A 72 -15.18 -6.45 -8.37
CA ASN A 72 -14.10 -6.26 -7.40
C ASN A 72 -12.73 -6.64 -7.94
N GLN A 73 -12.62 -7.73 -8.71
CA GLN A 73 -11.36 -8.12 -9.34
C GLN A 73 -10.87 -7.10 -10.38
N VAL A 74 -11.79 -6.54 -11.18
CA VAL A 74 -11.45 -5.47 -12.13
C VAL A 74 -10.96 -4.23 -11.37
N ALA A 75 -11.71 -3.79 -10.35
CA ALA A 75 -11.34 -2.64 -9.52
C ALA A 75 -9.98 -2.84 -8.81
N LEU A 76 -9.71 -4.03 -8.29
CA LEU A 76 -8.44 -4.35 -7.64
C LEU A 76 -7.25 -4.36 -8.60
N ASN A 77 -7.41 -4.90 -9.81
CA ASN A 77 -6.33 -4.88 -10.81
C ASN A 77 -5.97 -3.46 -11.21
N LEU A 78 -7.00 -2.64 -11.45
CA LEU A 78 -6.85 -1.23 -11.78
C LEU A 78 -6.21 -0.42 -10.64
N SER A 79 -6.65 -0.67 -9.40
CA SER A 79 -6.05 -0.07 -8.21
C SER A 79 -4.60 -0.53 -8.01
N SER A 80 -4.27 -1.79 -8.29
CA SER A 80 -2.91 -2.33 -8.16
C SER A 80 -1.93 -1.69 -9.15
N MET A 81 -2.37 -1.41 -10.39
CA MET A 81 -1.53 -0.73 -11.40
C MET A 81 -1.14 0.68 -10.93
N THR A 82 -2.08 1.41 -10.35
CA THR A 82 -1.80 2.76 -9.85
C THR A 82 -1.07 2.78 -8.52
N PHE A 83 -1.34 1.80 -7.66
CA PHE A 83 -0.59 1.55 -6.43
C PHE A 83 0.89 1.31 -6.71
N MET A 84 1.25 0.60 -7.78
CA MET A 84 2.65 0.40 -8.17
C MET A 84 3.40 1.72 -8.38
N VAL A 85 2.74 2.73 -8.95
CA VAL A 85 3.32 4.08 -9.11
C VAL A 85 3.54 4.75 -7.75
N ALA A 86 2.55 4.66 -6.85
CA ALA A 86 2.65 5.20 -5.48
C ALA A 86 3.77 4.53 -4.68
N SER A 87 3.88 3.20 -4.79
CA SER A 87 4.89 2.39 -4.14
C SER A 87 6.29 2.76 -4.61
N GLY A 88 6.49 2.99 -5.92
CA GLY A 88 7.76 3.48 -6.46
C GLY A 88 8.18 4.83 -5.87
N LEU A 89 7.24 5.77 -5.76
CA LEU A 89 7.45 7.08 -5.12
C LEU A 89 7.77 6.95 -3.63
N SER A 90 7.11 6.02 -2.93
CA SER A 90 7.37 5.73 -1.51
C SER A 90 8.78 5.22 -1.26
N VAL A 91 9.31 4.34 -2.14
CA VAL A 91 10.71 3.88 -2.07
C VAL A 91 11.68 5.04 -2.32
N ALA A 92 11.38 5.93 -3.28
CA ALA A 92 12.19 7.13 -3.51
C ALA A 92 12.18 8.06 -2.27
N ALA A 93 11.03 8.21 -1.62
CA ALA A 93 10.89 8.93 -0.35
C ALA A 93 11.79 8.31 0.73
N MET A 94 11.71 6.98 0.89
CA MET A 94 12.48 6.21 1.87
C MET A 94 13.98 6.44 1.73
N ILE A 95 14.50 6.36 0.50
CA ILE A 95 15.94 6.52 0.22
C ILE A 95 16.36 7.97 0.50
N ARG A 96 15.61 8.97 0.00
CA ARG A 96 15.97 10.38 0.19
C ARG A 96 15.91 10.81 1.66
N VAL A 97 14.85 10.41 2.37
CA VAL A 97 14.69 10.70 3.80
C VAL A 97 15.77 9.97 4.62
N GLY A 98 16.07 8.71 4.27
CA GLY A 98 17.15 7.95 4.89
C GLY A 98 18.53 8.59 4.71
N ASN A 99 18.83 9.10 3.51
CA ASN A 99 20.09 9.79 3.23
C ASN A 99 20.24 11.09 4.03
N GLN A 100 19.19 11.92 4.05
CA GLN A 100 19.21 13.20 4.79
C GLN A 100 19.31 13.00 6.30
N ARG A 101 18.68 11.93 6.82
CA ARG A 101 18.87 11.54 8.22
C ARG A 101 20.32 11.16 8.51
N GLY A 102 21.01 10.53 7.56
CA GLY A 102 22.44 10.24 7.64
C GLY A 102 23.30 11.50 7.73
N LEU A 103 22.91 12.55 6.99
CA LEU A 103 23.56 13.87 7.00
C LEU A 103 23.18 14.76 8.19
N ARG A 104 22.25 14.32 9.05
CA ARG A 104 21.68 15.08 10.19
C ARG A 104 21.01 16.41 9.81
N ASP A 105 20.64 16.57 8.55
CA ASP A 105 19.92 17.77 8.07
C ASP A 105 18.41 17.55 8.14
N PHE A 106 17.83 17.86 9.31
CA PHE A 106 16.41 17.63 9.58
C PHE A 106 15.48 18.64 8.90
N ALA A 107 15.96 19.84 8.59
CA ALA A 107 15.19 20.86 7.89
C ALA A 107 14.96 20.46 6.43
N ASN A 108 16.02 20.04 5.74
CA ASN A 108 15.89 19.55 4.37
C ASN A 108 15.17 18.21 4.29
N LEU A 109 15.31 17.35 5.31
CA LEU A 109 14.53 16.11 5.42
C LEU A 109 13.03 16.37 5.36
N ARG A 110 12.53 17.33 6.16
CA ARG A 110 11.10 17.68 6.18
C ARG A 110 10.65 18.26 4.85
N ARG A 111 11.48 19.12 4.24
CA ARG A 111 11.18 19.72 2.92
C ARG A 111 11.04 18.64 1.85
N ILE A 112 11.99 17.71 1.79
CA ILE A 112 11.98 16.61 0.82
C ILE A 112 10.78 15.69 1.04
N ALA A 113 10.46 15.34 2.28
CA ALA A 113 9.30 14.49 2.55
C ALA A 113 7.98 15.17 2.16
N LEU A 114 7.82 16.46 2.46
CA LEU A 114 6.65 17.24 2.03
C LEU A 114 6.55 17.33 0.50
N SER A 115 7.68 17.54 -0.19
CA SER A 115 7.71 17.51 -1.66
C SER A 115 7.27 16.17 -2.23
N VAL A 116 7.68 15.06 -1.61
CA VAL A 116 7.26 13.72 -2.05
C VAL A 116 5.77 13.49 -1.76
N PHE A 117 5.27 13.90 -0.60
CA PHE A 117 3.83 13.80 -0.28
C PHE A 117 2.97 14.61 -1.25
N LEU A 118 3.40 15.84 -1.60
CA LEU A 118 2.71 16.65 -2.60
C LEU A 118 2.75 16.00 -3.99
N LEU A 119 3.89 15.43 -4.38
CA LEU A 119 4.02 14.76 -5.67
C LEU A 119 3.14 13.51 -5.76
N VAL A 120 3.08 12.72 -4.69
CA VAL A 120 2.16 11.57 -4.58
C VAL A 120 0.72 12.05 -4.63
N PHE A 121 0.35 13.10 -3.89
CA PHE A 121 -1.00 13.65 -3.92
C PHE A 121 -1.42 14.12 -5.33
N PHE A 122 -0.55 14.84 -6.04
CA PHE A 122 -0.81 15.29 -7.41
C PHE A 122 -0.95 14.12 -8.40
N THR A 123 -0.02 13.16 -8.35
CA THR A 123 -0.07 11.99 -9.22
C THR A 123 -1.31 11.14 -8.97
N GLN A 124 -1.66 10.88 -7.70
CA GLN A 124 -2.87 10.13 -7.35
C GLN A 124 -4.15 10.90 -7.69
N THR A 125 -4.19 12.22 -7.54
CA THR A 125 -5.35 13.04 -7.95
C THR A 125 -5.52 13.03 -9.46
N CYS A 126 -4.42 13.08 -10.23
CA CYS A 126 -4.45 12.97 -11.69
C CYS A 126 -5.03 11.61 -12.12
N PHE A 127 -4.55 10.52 -11.51
CA PHE A 127 -5.11 9.19 -11.76
C PHE A 127 -6.56 9.09 -11.31
N ALA A 128 -6.93 9.58 -10.12
CA ALA A 128 -8.31 9.57 -9.64
C ALA A 128 -9.27 10.31 -10.59
N SER A 129 -8.85 11.45 -11.14
CA SER A 129 -9.60 12.18 -12.19
C SER A 129 -9.70 11.36 -13.47
N PHE A 130 -8.63 10.69 -13.89
CA PHE A 130 -8.64 9.78 -15.05
C PHE A 130 -9.62 8.61 -14.84
N PHE A 131 -9.62 8.02 -13.65
CA PHE A 131 -10.57 6.98 -13.22
C PHE A 131 -12.02 7.46 -13.19
N ALA A 132 -12.24 8.70 -12.76
CA ALA A 132 -13.57 9.31 -12.77
C ALA A 132 -14.08 9.60 -14.18
N LEU A 133 -13.21 10.05 -15.10
CA LEU A 133 -13.56 10.30 -16.50
C LEU A 133 -13.75 9.01 -17.31
N PHE A 134 -12.90 8.00 -17.12
CA PHE A 134 -12.97 6.72 -17.84
C PHE A 134 -13.83 5.64 -17.15
N ARG A 135 -14.69 6.06 -16.21
CA ARG A 135 -15.59 5.18 -15.44
C ARG A 135 -16.40 4.21 -16.30
N HIS A 136 -16.79 4.62 -17.50
CA HIS A 136 -17.62 3.83 -18.41
C HIS A 136 -16.81 2.98 -19.41
N TRP A 137 -15.50 3.25 -19.57
CA TRP A 137 -14.67 2.64 -20.60
C TRP A 137 -13.67 1.60 -20.05
N LEU A 138 -13.31 1.69 -18.76
CA LEU A 138 -12.48 0.69 -18.09
C LEU A 138 -13.17 -0.68 -17.93
N PRO A 139 -14.47 -0.76 -17.58
CA PRO A 139 -15.17 -2.04 -17.48
C PRO A 139 -15.28 -2.78 -18.82
N THR A 140 -15.38 -2.05 -19.94
CA THR A 140 -15.47 -2.62 -21.29
C THR A 140 -14.15 -3.23 -21.80
N LEU A 141 -13.04 -2.99 -21.12
CA LEU A 141 -11.72 -3.54 -21.45
C LEU A 141 -11.46 -4.90 -20.77
N TYR A 142 -12.19 -5.19 -19.69
CA TYR A 142 -12.12 -6.46 -18.96
C TYR A 142 -13.31 -7.39 -19.24
N LEU A 143 -14.40 -6.88 -19.82
CA LEU A 143 -15.58 -7.65 -20.22
C LEU A 143 -15.62 -7.78 -21.74
N ASP A 144 -15.43 -9.01 -22.25
CA ASP A 144 -15.64 -9.34 -23.66
C ASP A 144 -17.13 -9.17 -24.00
N MET A 145 -17.45 -8.19 -24.86
CA MET A 145 -18.81 -7.93 -25.34
C MET A 145 -19.35 -9.00 -26.33
N ASN A 146 -18.66 -10.13 -26.51
CA ASN A 146 -19.00 -11.14 -27.51
C ASN A 146 -19.84 -12.32 -26.99
N ASP A 147 -20.07 -12.45 -25.69
CA ASP A 147 -20.94 -13.49 -25.13
C ASP A 147 -22.39 -13.00 -24.95
N ILE A 148 -23.25 -13.38 -25.90
CA ILE A 148 -24.65 -12.98 -26.07
C ILE A 148 -25.58 -13.53 -24.94
N VAL A 149 -25.07 -14.37 -24.03
CA VAL A 149 -25.86 -15.06 -23.01
C VAL A 149 -25.99 -14.28 -21.68
N ASN A 150 -25.10 -13.32 -21.37
CA ASN A 150 -25.07 -12.59 -20.08
C ASN A 150 -25.13 -11.06 -20.22
N GLN A 151 -25.85 -10.56 -21.23
CA GLN A 151 -25.89 -9.13 -21.55
C GLN A 151 -26.58 -8.27 -20.47
N SER A 152 -27.57 -8.83 -19.75
CA SER A 152 -28.24 -8.18 -18.61
C SER A 152 -27.35 -8.13 -17.35
N ASP A 153 -26.60 -9.20 -17.08
CA ASP A 153 -25.64 -9.27 -15.97
C ASP A 153 -24.46 -8.32 -16.18
N ASN A 154 -23.98 -8.17 -17.43
CA ASN A 154 -22.90 -7.25 -17.76
C ASN A 154 -23.30 -5.78 -17.55
N LEU A 155 -24.53 -5.39 -17.84
CA LEU A 155 -25.01 -4.02 -17.58
C LEU A 155 -25.13 -3.72 -16.09
N GLU A 156 -25.57 -4.67 -15.28
CA GLU A 156 -25.57 -4.55 -13.82
C GLU A 156 -24.14 -4.47 -13.26
N VAL A 157 -23.24 -5.34 -13.73
CA VAL A 157 -21.80 -5.33 -13.36
C VAL A 157 -21.14 -4.01 -13.74
N ILE A 158 -21.45 -3.43 -14.91
CA ILE A 158 -20.93 -2.13 -15.34
C ILE A 158 -21.46 -1.01 -14.44
N SER A 159 -22.74 -1.05 -14.06
CA SER A 159 -23.34 -0.04 -13.17
C SER A 159 -22.79 -0.10 -11.75
N GLU A 160 -22.55 -1.31 -11.23
CA GLU A 160 -21.95 -1.54 -9.91
C GLU A 160 -20.44 -1.24 -9.93
N ALA A 161 -19.72 -1.62 -10.99
CA ALA A 161 -18.33 -1.24 -11.19
C ALA A 161 -18.16 0.28 -11.30
N ALA A 162 -19.09 0.99 -11.94
CA ALA A 162 -19.06 2.44 -12.04
C ALA A 162 -19.15 3.11 -10.66
N LYS A 163 -20.01 2.61 -9.77
CA LYS A 163 -20.11 3.06 -8.36
C LYS A 163 -18.87 2.70 -7.55
N LEU A 164 -18.32 1.50 -7.76
CA LEU A 164 -17.07 1.08 -7.11
C LEU A 164 -15.88 1.92 -7.57
N LEU A 165 -15.82 2.31 -8.85
CA LEU A 165 -14.78 3.19 -9.40
C LEU A 165 -14.83 4.60 -8.81
N LEU A 166 -16.00 5.11 -8.41
CA LEU A 166 -16.13 6.35 -7.62
C LEU A 166 -15.35 6.25 -6.31
N ILE A 167 -15.59 5.16 -5.57
CA ILE A 167 -14.94 4.94 -4.28
C ILE A 167 -13.46 4.63 -4.48
N ALA A 168 -13.11 3.86 -5.51
CA ALA A 168 -11.74 3.54 -5.87
C ALA A 168 -10.91 4.79 -6.14
N ALA A 169 -11.48 5.83 -6.75
CA ALA A 169 -10.80 7.10 -6.98
C ALA A 169 -10.40 7.80 -5.67
N ILE A 170 -11.28 7.82 -4.67
CA ILE A 170 -11.00 8.42 -3.35
C ILE A 170 -10.07 7.52 -2.53
N PHE A 171 -10.29 6.22 -2.62
CA PHE A 171 -9.47 5.18 -2.02
C PHE A 171 -8.00 5.33 -2.45
N GLN A 172 -7.77 5.51 -3.74
CA GLN A 172 -6.45 5.60 -4.34
C GLN A 172 -5.65 6.82 -3.84
N ILE A 173 -6.30 7.97 -3.62
CA ILE A 173 -5.66 9.14 -3.03
C ILE A 173 -5.18 8.82 -1.60
N SER A 174 -6.06 8.23 -0.80
CA SER A 174 -5.79 7.91 0.60
C SER A 174 -4.69 6.87 0.75
N ASP A 175 -4.74 5.83 -0.08
CA ASP A 175 -3.77 4.74 -0.14
C ASP A 175 -2.38 5.26 -0.55
N GLY A 176 -2.30 6.09 -1.60
CA GLY A 176 -1.03 6.67 -2.02
C GLY A 176 -0.37 7.53 -0.93
N LEU A 177 -1.12 8.38 -0.24
CA LEU A 177 -0.60 9.14 0.90
C LEU A 177 -0.09 8.24 2.02
N GLN A 178 -0.84 7.17 2.33
CA GLN A 178 -0.47 6.23 3.37
C GLN A 178 0.84 5.52 3.05
N VAL A 179 0.96 4.96 1.85
CA VAL A 179 2.17 4.26 1.37
C VAL A 179 3.37 5.19 1.35
N ALA A 180 3.19 6.44 0.91
CA ALA A 180 4.25 7.45 0.92
C ALA A 180 4.70 7.78 2.34
N ALA A 181 3.75 7.99 3.28
CA ALA A 181 4.06 8.23 4.69
C ALA A 181 4.81 7.05 5.29
N LEU A 182 4.37 5.82 5.02
CA LEU A 182 5.01 4.60 5.48
C LEU A 182 6.45 4.49 4.95
N GLY A 183 6.69 4.81 3.69
CA GLY A 183 8.03 4.89 3.08
C GLY A 183 8.94 5.91 3.76
N ALA A 184 8.42 7.12 4.02
CA ALA A 184 9.16 8.16 4.72
C ALA A 184 9.52 7.76 6.16
N LEU A 185 8.59 7.14 6.90
CA LEU A 185 8.85 6.63 8.25
C LEU A 185 9.84 5.45 8.29
N ARG A 186 9.79 4.56 7.28
CA ARG A 186 10.81 3.52 7.09
C ARG A 186 12.19 4.13 6.83
N GLY A 187 12.27 5.21 6.05
CA GLY A 187 13.53 5.97 5.85
C GLY A 187 14.07 6.58 7.16
N LEU A 188 13.17 7.02 8.04
CA LEU A 188 13.48 7.44 9.41
C LEU A 188 13.80 6.29 10.38
N GLN A 189 13.76 5.03 9.92
CA GLN A 189 13.88 3.80 10.73
C GLN A 189 12.90 3.72 11.92
N ASP A 190 11.81 4.49 11.92
CA ASP A 190 10.72 4.37 12.91
C ASP A 190 9.64 3.44 12.36
N VAL A 191 9.82 2.13 12.50
CA VAL A 191 8.92 1.11 11.93
C VAL A 191 8.00 0.44 12.95
N LYS A 192 8.32 0.52 14.25
CA LYS A 192 7.54 -0.16 15.30
C LYS A 192 6.19 0.51 15.53
N LYS A 193 6.16 1.84 15.59
CA LYS A 193 4.92 2.58 15.84
C LYS A 193 3.97 2.56 14.64
N PRO A 194 4.45 2.71 13.39
CA PRO A 194 3.62 2.50 12.21
C PRO A 194 2.97 1.12 12.15
N MET A 195 3.67 0.07 12.61
CA MET A 195 3.11 -1.29 12.66
C MET A 195 1.85 -1.38 13.55
N TYR A 196 1.88 -0.78 14.74
CA TYR A 196 0.70 -0.77 15.62
C TYR A 196 -0.43 0.08 15.04
N ILE A 197 -0.10 1.21 14.41
CA ILE A 197 -1.06 2.09 13.76
C ILE A 197 -1.79 1.35 12.62
N THR A 198 -1.05 0.69 11.73
CA THR A 198 -1.64 -0.05 10.61
C THR A 198 -2.42 -1.27 11.09
N PHE A 199 -1.95 -1.95 12.15
CA PHE A 199 -2.71 -3.05 12.75
C PHE A 199 -4.07 -2.59 13.27
N VAL A 200 -4.12 -1.51 14.05
CA VAL A 200 -5.40 -0.99 14.60
C VAL A 200 -6.30 -0.48 13.46
N ALA A 201 -5.75 0.29 12.53
CA ALA A 201 -6.55 0.85 11.45
C ALA A 201 -7.14 -0.22 10.51
N TYR A 202 -6.38 -1.27 10.21
CA TYR A 202 -6.83 -2.32 9.30
C TYR A 202 -7.67 -3.39 9.98
N TRP A 203 -7.23 -3.92 11.12
CA TRP A 203 -7.94 -5.04 11.74
C TRP A 203 -9.05 -4.61 12.70
N VAL A 204 -8.83 -3.55 13.48
CA VAL A 204 -9.81 -3.12 14.49
C VAL A 204 -10.88 -2.22 13.88
N ILE A 205 -10.55 -1.46 12.83
CA ILE A 205 -11.46 -0.50 12.22
C ILE A 205 -11.96 -1.01 10.87
N SER A 206 -11.05 -1.26 9.92
CA SER A 206 -11.45 -1.64 8.55
C SER A 206 -12.24 -2.94 8.50
N PHE A 207 -11.75 -4.01 9.15
CA PHE A 207 -12.40 -5.33 9.10
C PHE A 207 -13.85 -5.35 9.63
N PRO A 208 -14.16 -4.88 10.84
CA PRO A 208 -15.55 -4.89 11.33
C PRO A 208 -16.45 -3.96 10.52
N ILE A 209 -15.95 -2.81 10.06
CA ILE A 209 -16.72 -1.89 9.22
C ILE A 209 -17.03 -2.54 7.86
N SER A 210 -16.05 -3.16 7.22
CA SER A 210 -16.25 -3.91 5.96
C SER A 210 -17.19 -5.11 6.14
N TYR A 211 -17.14 -5.80 7.29
CA TYR A 211 -18.06 -6.91 7.58
C TYR A 211 -19.50 -6.44 7.80
N ILE A 212 -19.70 -5.41 8.62
CA ILE A 212 -21.02 -4.85 8.93
C ILE A 212 -21.63 -4.23 7.67
N LEU A 213 -20.90 -3.36 6.97
CA LEU A 213 -21.44 -2.73 5.76
C LEU A 213 -21.56 -3.70 4.58
N GLY A 214 -20.71 -4.74 4.52
CA GLY A 214 -20.74 -5.71 3.45
C GLY A 214 -21.91 -6.69 3.54
N LEU A 215 -22.26 -7.15 4.75
CA LEU A 215 -23.27 -8.20 4.96
C LEU A 215 -24.63 -7.68 5.46
N HIS A 216 -24.67 -6.60 6.24
CA HIS A 216 -25.92 -6.11 6.86
C HIS A 216 -26.56 -4.91 6.17
N THR A 217 -25.90 -4.29 5.18
CA THR A 217 -26.49 -3.19 4.40
C THR A 217 -26.69 -3.56 2.93
N PRO A 218 -27.69 -2.98 2.24
CA PRO A 218 -27.95 -3.19 0.81
C PRO A 218 -26.83 -2.70 -0.11
N LEU A 219 -25.76 -2.13 0.46
CA LEU A 219 -24.57 -1.64 -0.23
C LEU A 219 -23.63 -2.78 -0.70
N GLY A 220 -23.74 -4.00 -0.14
CA GLY A 220 -22.98 -5.18 -0.59
C GLY A 220 -21.49 -4.91 -0.83
N GLY A 221 -21.05 -5.03 -2.10
CA GLY A 221 -19.66 -4.78 -2.52
C GLY A 221 -19.16 -3.35 -2.25
N MET A 222 -20.05 -2.37 -2.30
CA MET A 222 -19.74 -0.96 -2.01
C MET A 222 -19.38 -0.75 -0.53
N GLY A 223 -20.06 -1.49 0.36
CA GLY A 223 -19.81 -1.44 1.80
C GLY A 223 -18.40 -1.90 2.19
N ILE A 224 -17.88 -2.91 1.50
CA ILE A 224 -16.52 -3.42 1.71
C ILE A 224 -15.49 -2.33 1.38
N TRP A 225 -15.65 -1.66 0.23
CA TRP A 225 -14.75 -0.58 -0.21
C TRP A 225 -14.80 0.65 0.70
N ILE A 226 -15.97 1.00 1.23
CA ILE A 226 -16.10 2.08 2.22
C ILE A 226 -15.33 1.74 3.49
N GLY A 227 -15.45 0.50 3.98
CA GLY A 227 -14.68 0.05 5.15
C GLY A 227 -13.17 0.11 4.94
N LEU A 228 -12.71 -0.37 3.78
CA LEU A 228 -11.31 -0.27 3.38
C LEU A 228 -10.83 1.19 3.31
N LEU A 229 -11.59 2.05 2.66
CA LEU A 229 -11.28 3.48 2.54
C LEU A 229 -11.19 4.15 3.91
N LEU A 230 -12.11 3.85 4.83
CA LEU A 230 -12.06 4.37 6.21
C LEU A 230 -10.82 3.88 6.96
N GLY A 231 -10.47 2.60 6.84
CA GLY A 231 -9.25 2.06 7.42
C GLY A 231 -7.98 2.75 6.90
N LEU A 232 -7.88 2.94 5.59
CA LEU A 232 -6.73 3.56 4.93
C LEU A 232 -6.63 5.06 5.22
N THR A 233 -7.74 5.79 5.22
CA THR A 233 -7.77 7.22 5.57
C THR A 233 -7.33 7.46 7.00
N ILE A 234 -7.83 6.68 7.96
CA ILE A 234 -7.41 6.78 9.36
C ILE A 234 -5.92 6.46 9.50
N ALA A 235 -5.44 5.40 8.83
CA ALA A 235 -4.03 5.07 8.82
C ALA A 235 -3.17 6.19 8.21
N ALA A 236 -3.60 6.78 7.09
CA ALA A 236 -2.91 7.88 6.43
C ALA A 236 -2.78 9.09 7.37
N ILE A 237 -3.88 9.50 8.02
CA ILE A 237 -3.91 10.61 8.96
C ILE A 237 -2.97 10.35 10.15
N TRP A 238 -3.04 9.16 10.76
CA TRP A 238 -2.20 8.82 11.90
C TRP A 238 -0.72 8.74 11.53
N LEU A 239 -0.38 8.22 10.35
CA LEU A 239 1.00 8.16 9.86
C LEU A 239 1.55 9.54 9.51
N LEU A 240 0.77 10.39 8.86
CA LEU A 240 1.15 11.77 8.56
C LEU A 240 1.33 12.58 9.84
N TRP A 241 0.43 12.45 10.81
CA TRP A 241 0.55 13.10 12.11
C TRP A 241 1.80 12.62 12.86
N ARG A 242 2.08 11.32 12.82
CA ARG A 242 3.30 10.73 13.39
C ARG A 242 4.55 11.31 12.72
N PHE A 243 4.57 11.39 11.39
CA PHE A 243 5.67 11.97 10.63
C PHE A 243 5.91 13.43 11.02
N HIS A 244 4.85 14.22 11.09
CA HIS A 244 4.91 15.62 11.49
C HIS A 244 5.45 15.79 12.92
N LYS A 245 5.00 14.98 13.87
CA LYS A 245 5.45 15.03 15.26
C LYS A 245 6.92 14.65 15.42
N ILE A 246 7.40 13.67 14.66
CA ILE A 246 8.81 13.24 14.68
C ILE A 246 9.71 14.31 14.07
N THR A 247 9.32 14.86 12.92
CA THR A 247 10.11 15.90 12.24
C THR A 247 10.20 17.18 13.08
N LEU A 248 9.12 17.62 13.72
CA LEU A 248 9.16 18.74 14.67
C LEU A 248 10.09 18.48 15.86
N LYS A 249 10.03 17.28 16.44
CA LYS A 249 10.89 16.94 17.59
C LYS A 249 12.37 16.93 17.22
N MET A 250 12.74 16.57 15.98
CA MET A 250 14.14 16.57 15.52
C MET A 250 14.64 17.93 15.06
N ILE A 251 13.76 18.91 14.85
CA ILE A 251 14.14 20.29 14.50
C ILE A 251 14.37 21.12 15.79
N ASN A 252 13.61 20.83 16.85
CA ASN A 252 13.71 21.57 18.12
C ASN A 252 14.77 21.01 19.09
N ASN A 253 15.42 19.89 18.77
CA ASN A 253 16.50 19.26 19.55
C ASN A 253 17.80 19.30 18.78
#